data_AF-A0A543KTB1-F1
#
_entry.id   AF-A0A543KTB1-F1
#
_cell.length_a   1.000
_cell.length_b   1.000
_cell.length_c   1.000
_cell.angle_alpha   90.00
_cell.angle_beta   90.00
_cell.angle_gamma   90.00
#
_symmetry.space_group_name_H-M   'P 1'
#
loop_
_entity.id
_entity.type
_entity.pdbx_description
1 polymer ?
#
loop_
_entity_poly.entity_id
_entity_poly.type
_entity_poly.pdbx_seq_one_letter_code
_entity_poly.pdbx_strand_id
1 'polypeptide(L)'
;ACLVLISAVLYLAIGSAALTATVLATIPMAVAGGVFTLAIRDIPFSISAAVGFIAVSGVAVLNGLVMISAIRKRLEDGMATSAAVIEGAMERVRPVLMTALVASLGFIPMAFGTGTGAEVQRPLATVVIGGLITATVLTLLVLPALCGLVLKRSDQAKPEPEPEPLPQA
;
A
#
# COMPACT_ATOMS: atom_id res chain seq x y z
N ALA A 1 0.05 -14.05 -14.45
CA ALA A 1 -0.96 -13.23 -15.16
C ALA A 1 -1.53 -12.11 -14.29
N CYS A 2 -2.17 -12.38 -13.15
CA CYS A 2 -2.86 -11.34 -12.35
C CYS A 2 -1.93 -10.21 -11.86
N LEU A 3 -0.77 -10.53 -11.27
CA LEU A 3 0.20 -9.50 -10.85
C LEU A 3 0.71 -8.65 -12.02
N VAL A 4 0.88 -9.25 -13.20
CA VAL A 4 1.31 -8.52 -14.41
C VAL A 4 0.23 -7.52 -14.84
N LEU A 5 -1.05 -7.92 -14.80
CA LEU A 5 -2.16 -7.01 -15.10
C LEU A 5 -2.28 -5.88 -14.07
N ILE A 6 -2.17 -6.18 -12.77
CA ILE A 6 -2.16 -5.17 -11.71
C ILE A 6 -0.99 -4.20 -11.93
N SER A 7 0.19 -4.73 -12.24
CA SER A 7 1.40 -3.95 -12.53
C SER A 7 1.19 -3.04 -13.75
N ALA A 8 0.59 -3.57 -14.82
CA ALA A 8 0.30 -2.80 -16.04
C ALA A 8 -0.69 -1.66 -15.76
N VAL A 9 -1.78 -1.92 -15.03
CA VAL A 9 -2.77 -0.89 -14.67
C VAL A 9 -2.15 0.18 -13.77
N LEU A 10 -1.35 -0.21 -12.77
CA LEU A 10 -0.64 0.74 -11.91
C LEU A 10 0.37 1.58 -12.69
N TYR A 11 1.11 0.95 -13.61
CA TYR A 11 2.04 1.65 -14.46
C TYR A 11 1.33 2.70 -15.33
N LEU A 12 0.17 2.36 -15.90
CA LEU A 12 -0.64 3.31 -16.66
C LEU A 12 -1.20 4.45 -15.79
N ALA A 13 -1.56 4.17 -14.53
CA ALA A 13 -2.08 5.17 -13.61
C ALA A 13 -1.00 6.14 -13.07
N ILE A 14 0.21 5.64 -12.82
CA ILE A 14 1.29 6.40 -12.16
C ILE A 14 2.32 6.93 -13.17
N GLY A 15 2.50 6.25 -14.32
CA GLY A 15 3.49 6.62 -15.34
C GLY A 15 4.95 6.45 -14.90
N SER A 16 5.21 5.71 -13.80
CA SER A 16 6.57 5.47 -13.29
C SER A 16 6.73 4.05 -12.79
N ALA A 17 7.68 3.32 -13.39
CA ALA A 17 7.98 1.94 -13.01
C ALA A 17 8.51 1.83 -11.57
N ALA A 18 9.32 2.79 -11.12
CA ALA A 18 9.88 2.79 -9.77
C ALA A 18 8.77 3.01 -8.71
N LEU A 19 7.86 3.96 -8.94
CA LEU A 19 6.72 4.18 -8.04
C LEU A 19 5.73 3.01 -8.08
N THR A 20 5.53 2.40 -9.25
CA THR A 20 4.72 1.19 -9.40
C THR A 20 5.27 0.03 -8.56
N ALA A 21 6.60 -0.18 -8.61
CA ALA A 21 7.26 -1.19 -7.78
C ALA A 21 7.09 -0.90 -6.28
N THR A 22 7.15 0.37 -5.87
CA THR A 22 6.89 0.81 -4.50
C THR A 22 5.47 0.48 -4.04
N VAL A 23 4.45 0.63 -4.90
CA VAL A 23 3.08 0.18 -4.58
C VAL A 23 3.00 -1.33 -4.50
N LEU A 24 3.63 -2.07 -5.41
CA LEU A 24 3.63 -3.54 -5.38
C LEU A 24 4.30 -4.10 -4.13
N ALA A 25 5.24 -3.38 -3.53
CA ALA A 25 5.84 -3.74 -2.26
C ALA A 25 4.83 -3.80 -1.09
N THR A 26 3.64 -3.18 -1.20
CA THR A 26 2.59 -3.30 -0.17
C THR A 26 1.95 -4.70 -0.13
N ILE A 27 1.97 -5.45 -1.23
CA ILE A 27 1.41 -6.80 -1.32
C ILE A 27 2.10 -7.75 -0.32
N PRO A 28 3.43 -7.96 -0.35
CA PRO A 28 4.08 -8.85 0.59
C PRO A 28 3.92 -8.40 2.04
N MET A 29 3.83 -7.09 2.30
CA MET A 29 3.59 -6.55 3.65
C MET A 29 2.20 -6.96 4.17
N ALA A 30 1.20 -6.94 3.30
CA ALA A 30 -0.16 -7.31 3.64
C ALA A 30 -0.32 -8.84 3.80
N VAL A 31 0.32 -9.61 2.92
CA VAL A 31 0.40 -11.07 3.02
C VAL A 31 1.10 -11.50 4.31
N ALA A 32 2.19 -10.84 4.70
CA ALA A 32 2.91 -11.15 5.94
C ALA A 32 1.99 -11.07 7.18
N GLY A 33 1.14 -10.04 7.26
CA GLY A 33 0.16 -9.90 8.35
C GLY A 33 -0.89 -11.00 8.37
N GLY A 34 -1.40 -11.40 7.20
CA GLY A 34 -2.37 -12.48 7.08
C GLY A 34 -1.76 -13.84 7.47
N VAL A 35 -0.53 -14.12 7.02
CA VAL A 35 0.22 -15.34 7.38
C VAL A 35 0.49 -15.39 8.88
N PHE A 36 0.96 -14.28 9.45
CA PHE A 36 1.23 -14.16 10.88
C PHE A 36 -0.02 -14.44 11.73
N THR A 37 -1.18 -13.95 11.30
CA THR A 37 -2.43 -14.12 12.06
C THR A 37 -2.99 -15.54 11.93
N LEU A 38 -2.85 -16.19 10.77
CA LEU A 38 -3.16 -17.61 10.64
C LEU A 38 -2.27 -18.47 11.53
N ALA A 39 -0.96 -18.18 11.56
CA ALA A 39 0.00 -18.92 12.38
C ALA A 39 -0.31 -18.79 13.88
N ILE A 40 -0.61 -17.58 14.38
CA ILE A 40 -0.96 -17.37 15.79
C ILE A 40 -2.27 -18.06 16.17
N ARG A 41 -3.24 -18.14 15.25
CA ARG A 41 -4.53 -18.80 15.51
C ARG A 41 -4.52 -20.31 15.24
N ASP A 42 -3.39 -20.86 14.80
CA ASP A 42 -3.24 -22.27 14.41
C ASP A 42 -4.32 -22.71 13.38
N ILE A 43 -4.62 -21.80 12.44
CA ILE A 43 -5.60 -22.06 11.37
C ILE A 43 -4.83 -22.47 10.11
N PRO A 44 -5.11 -23.64 9.52
CA PRO A 44 -4.42 -24.08 8.32
C PRO A 44 -4.76 -23.19 7.12
N PHE A 45 -3.83 -23.13 6.18
CA PHE A 45 -4.07 -22.47 4.90
C PHE A 45 -5.14 -23.24 4.11
N SER A 46 -6.23 -22.55 3.77
CA SER A 46 -7.36 -23.09 3.01
C SER A 46 -7.67 -22.24 1.78
N ILE A 47 -8.54 -22.73 0.89
CA ILE A 47 -8.99 -21.97 -0.28
C ILE A 47 -9.64 -20.65 0.15
N SER A 48 -10.42 -20.65 1.23
CA SER A 48 -11.04 -19.44 1.78
C SER A 48 -10.01 -18.44 2.32
N ALA A 49 -8.93 -18.94 2.93
CA ALA A 49 -7.80 -18.10 3.34
C ALA A 49 -7.12 -17.45 2.12
N ALA A 50 -6.94 -18.20 1.03
CA ALA A 50 -6.37 -17.69 -0.22
C ALA A 50 -7.19 -16.52 -0.79
N VAL A 51 -8.52 -16.62 -0.77
CA VAL A 51 -9.42 -15.51 -1.17
C VAL A 51 -9.21 -14.28 -0.26
N GLY A 52 -9.04 -14.48 1.04
CA GLY A 52 -8.70 -13.42 1.99
C GLY A 52 -7.39 -12.70 1.63
N PHE A 53 -6.35 -13.45 1.26
CA PHE A 53 -5.07 -12.86 0.84
C PHE A 53 -5.19 -12.03 -0.44
N ILE A 54 -5.99 -12.48 -1.40
CA ILE A 54 -6.27 -11.72 -2.63
C ILE A 54 -6.98 -10.40 -2.28
N ALA A 55 -8.01 -10.46 -1.43
CA ALA A 55 -8.76 -9.28 -1.00
C ALA A 55 -7.85 -8.25 -0.29
N VAL A 56 -7.05 -8.70 0.69
CA VAL A 56 -6.11 -7.87 1.43
C VAL A 56 -5.05 -7.25 0.51
N SER A 57 -4.53 -8.02 -0.45
CA SER A 57 -3.55 -7.52 -1.42
C SER A 57 -4.14 -6.41 -2.29
N GLY A 58 -5.39 -6.57 -2.75
CA GLY A 58 -6.09 -5.54 -3.51
C GLY A 58 -6.30 -4.25 -2.72
N VAL A 59 -6.71 -4.36 -1.45
CA VAL A 59 -6.86 -3.18 -0.56
C VAL A 59 -5.51 -2.51 -0.31
N ALA A 60 -4.44 -3.28 -0.09
CA ALA A 60 -3.10 -2.74 0.12
C ALA A 60 -2.57 -1.99 -1.12
N VAL A 61 -2.82 -2.53 -2.32
CA VAL A 61 -2.47 -1.86 -3.58
C VAL A 61 -3.27 -0.57 -3.77
N LEU A 62 -4.58 -0.59 -3.49
CA LEU A 62 -5.42 0.60 -3.58
C LEU A 62 -4.95 1.71 -2.63
N ASN A 63 -4.69 1.35 -1.36
CA ASN A 63 -4.18 2.29 -0.38
C ASN A 63 -2.82 2.87 -0.80
N GLY A 64 -1.94 2.03 -1.35
CA GLY A 64 -0.63 2.46 -1.84
C GLY A 64 -0.72 3.38 -3.06
N LEU A 65 -1.59 3.07 -4.02
CA LEU A 65 -1.87 3.92 -5.18
C LEU A 65 -2.38 5.29 -4.74
N VAL A 66 -3.41 5.34 -3.88
CA VAL A 66 -3.99 6.59 -3.37
C VAL A 66 -2.96 7.44 -2.63
N MET A 67 -2.06 6.80 -1.86
CA MET A 67 -0.95 7.48 -1.20
C MET A 67 0.02 8.11 -2.20
N ILE A 68 0.50 7.35 -3.18
CA ILE A 68 1.44 7.87 -4.19
C ILE A 68 0.79 8.97 -5.03
N SER A 69 -0.48 8.83 -5.41
CA SER A 69 -1.20 9.87 -6.15
C SER A 69 -1.30 11.17 -5.34
N ALA A 70 -1.52 11.09 -4.02
CA ALA A 70 -1.53 12.28 -3.15
C ALA A 70 -0.15 12.96 -3.12
N ILE A 71 0.93 12.20 -2.96
CA ILE A 71 2.30 12.72 -2.97
C ILE A 71 2.62 13.35 -4.33
N ARG A 72 2.26 12.69 -5.43
CA ARG A 72 2.49 13.20 -6.80
C ARG A 72 1.78 14.51 -7.06
N LYS A 73 0.51 14.62 -6.66
CA LYS A 73 -0.23 15.87 -6.79
C LYS A 73 0.51 17.03 -6.12
N ARG A 74 1.08 16.81 -4.94
CA ARG A 74 1.85 17.84 -4.23
C ARG A 74 3.19 18.16 -4.90
N LEU A 75 3.86 17.18 -5.52
CA LEU A 75 5.04 17.43 -6.34
C LEU A 75 4.69 18.28 -7.58
N GLU A 76 3.54 18.00 -8.22
CA GLU A 76 3.03 18.77 -9.35
C GLU A 76 2.66 20.20 -8.96
N ASP A 77 2.19 20.41 -7.72
CA ASP A 77 1.97 21.73 -7.11
C ASP A 77 3.29 22.48 -6.77
N GLY A 78 4.45 21.90 -7.07
CA GLY A 78 5.76 22.53 -6.90
C GLY A 78 6.39 22.41 -5.51
N MET A 79 5.83 21.58 -4.61
CA MET A 79 6.45 21.36 -3.29
C MET A 79 7.74 20.55 -3.38
N ALA A 80 8.66 20.87 -2.46
CA ALA A 80 9.87 20.08 -2.25
C ALA A 80 9.52 18.62 -1.90
N THR A 81 10.33 17.67 -2.38
CA THR A 81 10.06 16.23 -2.25
C THR A 81 9.81 15.78 -0.81
N SER A 82 10.58 16.27 0.16
CA SER A 82 10.39 15.90 1.57
C SER A 82 9.05 16.38 2.12
N ALA A 83 8.67 17.63 1.81
CA ALA A 83 7.40 18.22 2.23
C ALA A 83 6.22 17.50 1.56
N ALA A 84 6.29 17.24 0.26
CA ALA A 84 5.26 16.53 -0.49
C ALA A 84 5.00 15.11 0.05
N VAL A 85 6.06 14.38 0.44
CA VAL A 85 5.94 13.04 1.03
C VAL A 85 5.27 13.10 2.41
N ILE A 86 5.68 14.05 3.27
CA ILE A 86 5.13 14.18 4.61
C ILE A 86 3.67 14.64 4.57
N GLU A 87 3.37 15.71 3.85
CA GLU A 87 2.00 16.23 3.75
C GLU A 87 1.07 15.24 3.05
N GLY A 88 1.54 14.63 1.96
CA GLY A 88 0.81 13.58 1.26
C GLY A 88 0.49 12.40 2.17
N ALA A 89 1.44 11.97 3.02
CA ALA A 89 1.21 10.92 3.99
C ALA A 89 0.21 11.32 5.08
N MET A 90 0.36 12.52 5.65
CA MET A 90 -0.47 13.02 6.75
C MET A 90 -1.96 13.12 6.37
N GLU A 91 -2.28 13.54 5.15
CA GLU A 91 -3.66 13.59 4.68
C GLU A 91 -4.31 12.20 4.58
N ARG A 92 -3.50 11.16 4.36
CA ARG A 92 -4.00 9.79 4.12
C ARG A 92 -4.10 8.97 5.40
N VAL A 93 -3.50 9.39 6.51
CA VAL A 93 -3.59 8.68 7.80
C VAL A 93 -5.05 8.45 8.18
N ARG A 94 -5.87 9.50 8.23
CA ARG A 94 -7.26 9.39 8.70
C ARG A 94 -8.14 8.53 7.77
N PRO A 95 -8.15 8.73 6.43
CA PRO A 95 -8.91 7.88 5.53
C PRO A 95 -8.49 6.40 5.56
N VAL A 96 -7.19 6.11 5.55
CA VAL A 96 -6.68 4.73 5.53
C VAL A 96 -7.00 4.01 6.84
N LEU A 97 -6.87 4.69 7.99
CA LEU A 97 -7.27 4.12 9.27
C LEU A 97 -8.78 3.85 9.32
N MET A 98 -9.61 4.75 8.80
CA MET A 98 -11.07 4.54 8.80
C MET A 98 -11.47 3.31 7.99
N THR A 99 -10.92 3.13 6.78
CA THR A 99 -11.25 1.96 5.95
C THR A 99 -10.76 0.66 6.57
N ALA A 100 -9.55 0.66 7.13
CA ALA A 100 -8.99 -0.51 7.81
C ALA A 100 -9.78 -0.90 9.07
N LEU A 101 -10.18 0.08 9.89
CA LEU A 101 -10.96 -0.14 11.10
C LEU A 101 -12.36 -0.67 10.77
N VAL A 102 -13.08 -0.01 9.85
CA VAL A 102 -14.44 -0.42 9.46
C VAL A 102 -14.42 -1.85 8.91
N ALA A 103 -13.49 -2.16 8.01
CA ALA A 103 -13.35 -3.50 7.47
C ALA A 103 -13.01 -4.52 8.58
N SER A 104 -11.99 -4.25 9.39
CA SER A 104 -11.55 -5.17 10.45
C SER A 104 -12.66 -5.46 11.45
N LEU A 105 -13.36 -4.43 11.92
CA LEU A 105 -14.49 -4.57 12.84
C LEU A 105 -15.65 -5.36 12.21
N GLY A 106 -15.93 -5.15 10.92
CA GLY A 106 -16.95 -5.91 10.18
C GLY A 106 -16.65 -7.42 10.07
N PHE A 107 -15.37 -7.80 10.07
CA PHE A 107 -14.96 -9.21 10.01
C PHE A 107 -14.86 -9.90 11.38
N ILE A 108 -14.93 -9.17 12.51
CA ILE A 108 -14.86 -9.75 13.86
C ILE A 108 -15.89 -10.87 14.09
N PRO A 109 -17.20 -10.69 13.87
CA PRO A 109 -18.17 -11.76 14.14
C PRO A 109 -17.90 -13.01 13.30
N MET A 110 -17.44 -12.81 12.05
CA MET A 110 -17.08 -13.90 11.14
C MET A 110 -15.82 -14.67 11.63
N ALA A 111 -14.87 -13.98 12.26
CA ALA A 111 -13.65 -14.59 12.78
C ALA A 111 -13.85 -15.45 14.03
N PHE A 112 -14.97 -15.27 14.75
CA PHE A 112 -15.30 -16.00 16.00
C PHE A 112 -16.55 -16.88 15.91
N GLY A 113 -17.36 -16.75 14.86
CA GLY A 113 -18.60 -17.53 14.70
C GLY A 113 -18.36 -19.05 14.77
N THR A 114 -19.27 -19.79 15.41
CA THR A 114 -19.21 -21.25 15.63
C THR A 114 -20.28 -22.03 14.88
N GLY A 115 -21.16 -21.36 14.14
CA GLY A 115 -22.25 -21.99 13.40
C GLY A 115 -21.82 -22.62 12.07
N THR A 116 -22.81 -23.14 11.33
CA THR A 116 -22.64 -23.71 9.99
C THR A 116 -21.93 -22.74 9.04
N GLY A 117 -20.91 -23.21 8.31
CA GLY A 117 -20.10 -22.37 7.40
C GLY A 117 -18.94 -21.60 8.06
N ALA A 118 -18.79 -21.69 9.39
CA ALA A 118 -17.67 -21.07 10.11
C ALA A 118 -16.29 -21.59 9.64
N GLU A 119 -16.22 -22.85 9.19
CA GLU A 119 -15.01 -23.47 8.65
C GLU A 119 -14.45 -22.75 7.42
N VAL A 120 -15.32 -22.14 6.61
CA VAL A 120 -14.94 -21.36 5.42
C VAL A 120 -14.69 -19.89 5.79
N GLN A 121 -15.50 -19.37 6.71
CA GLN A 121 -15.52 -17.96 7.08
C GLN A 121 -14.36 -17.55 8.00
N ARG A 122 -14.01 -18.37 9.00
CA ARG A 122 -12.96 -18.05 9.97
C ARG A 122 -11.59 -17.82 9.32
N PRO A 123 -11.09 -18.67 8.40
CA PRO A 123 -9.80 -18.44 7.77
C PRO A 123 -9.78 -17.16 6.94
N LEU A 124 -10.85 -16.90 6.18
CA LEU A 124 -11.01 -15.70 5.37
C LEU A 124 -10.98 -14.44 6.26
N ALA A 125 -11.83 -14.38 7.28
CA ALA A 125 -11.93 -13.23 8.18
C ALA A 125 -10.62 -12.99 8.95
N THR A 126 -9.98 -14.06 9.41
CA THR A 126 -8.70 -13.99 10.15
C THR A 126 -7.60 -13.36 9.28
N VAL A 127 -7.46 -13.81 8.04
CA VAL A 127 -6.49 -13.25 7.09
C VAL A 127 -6.79 -11.79 6.80
N VAL A 128 -8.06 -11.44 6.60
CA VAL A 128 -8.44 -10.06 6.27
C VAL A 128 -8.13 -9.11 7.42
N ILE A 129 -8.52 -9.44 8.65
CA ILE A 129 -8.25 -8.60 9.83
C ILE A 129 -6.74 -8.43 10.04
N GLY A 130 -6.02 -9.54 10.11
CA GLY A 130 -4.57 -9.53 10.34
C GLY A 130 -3.78 -8.82 9.25
N GLY A 131 -4.17 -9.10 8.00
CA GLY A 131 -3.60 -8.48 6.81
C GLY A 131 -3.85 -6.99 6.77
N LEU A 132 -5.07 -6.52 7.03
CA LEU A 132 -5.40 -5.09 7.00
C LEU A 132 -4.70 -4.31 8.11
N ILE A 133 -4.69 -4.81 9.35
CA ILE A 133 -4.03 -4.12 10.48
C ILE A 133 -2.54 -3.95 10.18
N THR A 134 -1.89 -5.05 9.81
CA THR A 134 -0.46 -5.08 9.51
C THR A 134 -0.16 -4.22 8.29
N ALA A 135 -0.88 -4.41 7.18
CA ALA A 135 -0.71 -3.63 5.96
C ALA A 135 -0.91 -2.14 6.19
N THR A 136 -1.87 -1.75 7.02
CA THR A 136 -2.16 -0.33 7.28
C THR A 136 -1.01 0.33 8.02
N VAL A 137 -0.53 -0.30 9.10
CA VAL A 137 0.62 0.21 9.86
C VAL A 137 1.85 0.29 8.97
N LEU A 138 2.15 -0.79 8.25
CA LEU A 138 3.32 -0.85 7.39
C LEU A 138 3.21 0.09 6.18
N THR A 139 2.02 0.28 5.60
CA THR A 139 1.81 1.20 4.48
C THR A 139 1.97 2.64 4.94
N LEU A 140 1.44 3.03 6.10
CA LEU A 140 1.58 4.41 6.58
C LEU A 140 3.01 4.77 7.00
N LEU A 141 3.82 3.79 7.42
CA LEU A 141 5.19 4.04 7.86
C LEU A 141 6.22 3.82 6.74
N VAL A 142 6.15 2.66 6.08
CA VAL A 142 7.20 2.21 5.15
C VAL A 142 6.95 2.75 3.74
N LEU A 143 5.70 2.90 3.30
CA LEU A 143 5.44 3.35 1.93
C LEU A 143 5.92 4.80 1.68
N PRO A 144 5.65 5.79 2.57
CA PRO A 144 6.21 7.13 2.40
C PRO A 144 7.73 7.14 2.42
N ALA A 145 8.36 6.31 3.26
CA ALA A 145 9.81 6.18 3.33
C ALA A 145 10.39 5.64 2.01
N LEU A 146 9.81 4.55 1.47
CA LEU A 146 10.21 4.00 0.18
C LEU A 146 9.98 4.99 -0.96
N CYS A 147 8.84 5.69 -0.96
CA CYS A 147 8.54 6.72 -1.96
C CYS A 147 9.56 7.87 -1.91
N GLY A 148 9.89 8.38 -0.72
CA GLY A 148 10.89 9.42 -0.54
C GLY A 148 12.28 9.01 -1.01
N LEU A 149 12.70 7.76 -0.77
CA LEU A 149 13.97 7.22 -1.27
C LEU A 149 14.00 7.16 -2.80
N VAL A 150 12.92 6.69 -3.42
CA VAL A 150 12.80 6.59 -4.88
C VAL A 150 12.82 7.98 -5.52
N LEU A 151 12.05 8.93 -4.98
CA LEU A 151 11.95 10.28 -5.52
C LEU A 151 13.26 11.07 -5.37
N LYS A 152 13.94 10.95 -4.21
CA LYS A 152 15.24 11.62 -3.98
C LYS A 152 16.32 11.13 -4.97
N ARG A 153 16.28 9.85 -5.34
CA ARG A 153 17.21 9.28 -6.33
C ARG A 153 16.96 9.79 -7.75
N SER A 154 15.70 10.06 -8.09
CA SER A 154 15.34 10.67 -9.38
C SER A 154 15.73 12.14 -9.48
N ASP A 155 15.65 12.89 -8.38
CA ASP A 155 16.00 14.31 -8.34
C ASP A 155 17.52 14.54 -8.48
N GLN A 156 18.33 13.67 -7.86
CA GLN A 156 19.79 13.67 -8.01
C GLN A 156 20.28 13.24 -9.40
N ALA A 157 19.42 12.61 -10.20
CA ALA A 157 19.75 12.19 -11.57
C ALA A 157 19.51 13.29 -12.61
N LYS A 158 18.96 14.44 -12.22
CA LYS A 158 18.79 15.60 -13.12
C LYS A 158 20.13 16.36 -13.22
N PRO A 159 20.74 16.52 -14.41
CA PRO A 159 21.97 17.28 -14.56
C PRO A 159 21.77 18.71 -14.06
N GLU A 160 22.75 19.27 -13.34
CA GLU A 160 22.74 20.68 -12.95
C GLU A 160 22.51 21.55 -14.21
N PRO A 161 21.68 22.61 -14.12
CA PRO A 161 21.54 23.55 -15.23
C PRO A 161 22.92 24.12 -15.55
N GLU A 162 23.37 23.93 -16.80
CA GLU A 162 24.59 24.51 -17.31
C GLU A 162 24.52 26.04 -17.09
N PRO A 163 25.51 26.66 -16.43
CA PRO A 163 25.45 28.07 -16.09
C PRO A 163 25.25 28.88 -17.37
N GLU A 164 24.16 29.65 -17.38
CA GLU A 164 23.78 30.53 -18.49
C GLU A 164 24.99 31.42 -18.84
N PRO A 165 25.44 31.45 -20.11
CA PRO A 165 26.57 32.27 -20.49
C PRO A 165 26.28 33.72 -20.13
N LEU A 166 27.14 34.31 -19.29
CA LEU A 166 27.05 35.72 -18.90
C LEU A 166 26.87 36.57 -20.17
N PRO A 167 25.90 37.51 -20.18
CA PRO A 167 25.72 38.40 -21.32
C PRO A 167 27.05 39.10 -21.63
N GLN A 168 27.57 38.85 -22.83
CA GLN A 168 28.79 39.48 -23.32
C GLN A 168 28.51 40.98 -23.45
N ALA A 169 29.13 41.75 -22.56
CA ALA A 169 29.08 43.22 -22.52
C ALA A 169 29.89 43.84 -23.67
#